data_AF-A0A7V9C8I0-F1
#
_entry.id   AF-A0A7V9C8I0-F1
#
_cell.length_a   1.000
_cell.length_b   1.000
_cell.length_c   1.000
_cell.angle_alpha   90.00
_cell.angle_beta   90.00
_cell.angle_gamma   90.00
#
_symmetry.space_group_name_H-M   'P 1'
#
loop_
_entity.id
_entity.type
_entity.pdbx_description
1 polymer ?
#
loop_
_entity_poly.entity_id
_entity_poly.type
_entity_poly.pdbx_seq_one_letter_code
_entity_poly.pdbx_strand_id
1 'polypeptide(L)'
;MANTLADGAGAMGEVKRPKPWYRLSLTAWIMIGLVVGGVLGYISRVYGLGWDDKIYFLRDIFLNLVKSIIAPLIFSTIVVGIAGGGDLKKVGRIGAKSLFYFEVVTTLALIIGLLVVNFMQPGTGVTLDPNTNTGAISNIQKTAPKSFTETITHIFPASIIDAMAKGDVLQIVAFSVLFAMAVAAMGERGRPIYRACESLSQVMFKFTG
;
A
#
# COMPACT_ATOMS: atom_id res chain seq x y z
N MET A 1 67.39 4.17 -26.99
CA MET A 1 66.38 3.32 -27.65
C MET A 1 66.16 2.11 -26.76
N ALA A 2 64.90 1.70 -26.53
CA ALA A 2 64.43 0.60 -25.66
C ALA A 2 63.76 1.03 -24.35
N ASN A 3 62.77 1.91 -24.42
CA ASN A 3 61.74 2.06 -23.38
C ASN A 3 60.39 1.68 -23.99
N THR A 4 60.24 0.41 -24.42
CA THR A 4 59.09 -0.01 -25.23
C THR A 4 58.76 -1.51 -25.11
N LEU A 5 58.93 -2.15 -23.94
CA LEU A 5 58.52 -3.56 -23.78
C LEU A 5 57.92 -3.93 -22.40
N ALA A 6 57.64 -2.97 -21.51
CA ALA A 6 57.06 -3.27 -20.19
C ALA A 6 55.61 -2.77 -19.98
N ASP A 7 54.95 -2.27 -21.03
CA ASP A 7 53.54 -1.79 -21.00
C ASP A 7 52.55 -2.86 -21.51
N GLY A 8 52.82 -4.15 -21.26
CA GLY A 8 52.05 -5.26 -21.83
C GLY A 8 51.17 -6.05 -20.85
N ALA A 9 51.20 -5.76 -19.55
CA ALA A 9 50.57 -6.61 -18.52
C ALA A 9 49.33 -6.01 -17.86
N GLY A 10 48.67 -5.05 -18.51
CA GLY A 10 47.56 -4.28 -17.93
C GLY A 10 46.32 -4.25 -18.82
N ALA A 11 45.76 -5.38 -19.22
CA ALA A 11 44.40 -5.42 -19.81
C ALA A 11 43.83 -6.85 -19.93
N MET A 12 43.82 -7.67 -18.87
CA MET A 12 42.79 -8.70 -18.79
C MET A 12 41.48 -8.01 -18.43
N GLY A 13 40.83 -7.48 -19.46
CA GLY A 13 39.52 -6.84 -19.36
C GLY A 13 38.54 -7.78 -18.69
N GLU A 14 37.83 -7.26 -17.68
CA GLU A 14 36.63 -7.91 -17.21
C GLU A 14 35.72 -8.20 -18.40
N VAL A 15 35.50 -9.49 -18.67
CA VAL A 15 34.49 -9.92 -19.64
C VAL A 15 33.13 -9.54 -19.08
N LYS A 16 32.64 -8.35 -19.45
CA LYS A 16 31.31 -7.85 -19.11
C LYS A 16 30.28 -8.76 -19.78
N ARG A 17 29.87 -9.82 -19.08
CA ARG A 17 28.86 -10.77 -19.55
C ARG A 17 27.61 -9.98 -19.96
N PRO A 18 27.08 -10.13 -21.20
CA PRO A 18 25.86 -9.45 -21.58
C PRO A 18 24.74 -9.91 -20.65
N LYS A 19 24.08 -8.95 -19.97
CA LYS A 19 22.88 -9.25 -19.17
C LYS A 19 21.83 -9.83 -20.14
N PRO A 20 21.27 -11.02 -19.86
CA PRO A 20 20.34 -11.65 -20.77
C PRO A 20 19.09 -10.76 -20.94
N TRP A 21 18.72 -10.54 -22.19
CA TRP A 21 17.56 -9.76 -22.66
C TRP A 21 16.22 -10.19 -22.03
N TYR A 22 16.15 -11.37 -21.43
CA TYR A 22 14.97 -11.95 -20.80
C TYR A 22 14.71 -11.53 -19.35
N ARG A 23 15.33 -10.46 -18.85
CA ARG A 23 14.92 -9.87 -17.55
C ARG A 23 13.76 -8.91 -17.76
N LEU A 24 12.59 -9.43 -18.14
CA LEU A 24 11.31 -8.72 -18.07
C LEU A 24 11.22 -8.04 -16.69
N SER A 25 10.95 -6.74 -16.68
CA SER A 25 10.78 -6.01 -15.42
C SER A 25 9.60 -6.57 -14.63
N LEU A 26 9.61 -6.44 -13.30
CA LEU A 26 8.45 -6.80 -12.48
C LEU A 26 7.17 -6.12 -12.99
N THR A 27 7.28 -4.88 -13.44
CA THR A 27 6.18 -4.13 -14.05
C THR A 27 5.64 -4.84 -15.29
N ALA A 28 6.51 -5.37 -16.16
CA ALA A 28 6.07 -6.14 -17.33
C ALA A 28 5.34 -7.43 -16.91
N TRP A 29 5.82 -8.13 -15.87
CA TRP A 29 5.14 -9.31 -15.33
C TRP A 29 3.76 -9.00 -14.76
N ILE A 30 3.60 -7.88 -14.05
CA ILE A 30 2.30 -7.43 -13.52
C ILE A 30 1.34 -7.12 -14.68
N MET A 31 1.80 -6.43 -15.73
CA MET A 31 0.98 -6.13 -16.91
C MET A 31 0.56 -7.40 -17.65
N ILE A 32 1.49 -8.35 -17.85
CA ILE A 32 1.18 -9.65 -18.46
C ILE A 32 0.15 -10.39 -17.59
N GLY A 33 0.34 -10.43 -16.27
CA GLY A 33 -0.59 -11.05 -15.33
C GLY A 33 -2.00 -10.43 -15.38
N LEU A 34 -2.10 -9.10 -15.49
CA LEU A 34 -3.38 -8.40 -15.65
C LEU A 34 -4.08 -8.78 -16.94
N VAL A 35 -3.36 -8.79 -18.07
CA VAL A 35 -3.91 -9.15 -19.38
C VAL A 35 -4.34 -10.62 -19.40
N VAL A 36 -3.48 -11.52 -18.92
CA VAL A 36 -3.79 -12.96 -18.85
C VAL A 36 -4.97 -13.22 -17.92
N GLY A 37 -5.01 -12.60 -16.75
CA GLY A 37 -6.14 -12.71 -15.81
C GLY A 37 -7.45 -12.21 -16.41
N GLY A 38 -7.42 -11.09 -17.14
CA GLY A 38 -8.59 -10.56 -17.86
C GLY A 38 -9.06 -11.48 -18.98
N VAL A 39 -8.16 -12.03 -19.79
CA VAL A 39 -8.48 -12.97 -20.88
C VAL A 39 -9.04 -14.27 -20.33
N LEU A 40 -8.42 -14.84 -19.28
CA LEU A 40 -8.91 -16.05 -18.63
C LEU A 40 -10.31 -15.85 -18.02
N GLY A 41 -10.56 -14.70 -17.38
CA GLY A 41 -11.89 -14.35 -16.86
C GLY A 41 -12.94 -14.14 -17.96
N TYR A 42 -12.54 -13.61 -19.11
CA TYR A 42 -13.45 -13.50 -20.27
C TYR A 42 -13.78 -14.88 -20.85
N ILE A 43 -12.79 -15.76 -21.02
CA ILE A 43 -12.98 -17.12 -21.52
C ILE A 43 -13.84 -17.94 -20.56
N SER A 44 -13.62 -17.87 -19.24
CA SER A 44 -14.44 -18.60 -18.26
C SER A 44 -15.91 -18.21 -18.37
N ARG A 45 -16.19 -16.91 -18.55
CA ARG A 45 -17.54 -16.37 -18.74
C ARG A 45 -18.20 -16.82 -20.06
N VAL A 46 -17.44 -16.83 -21.16
CA VAL A 46 -17.98 -17.19 -22.50
C VAL A 46 -18.23 -18.69 -22.63
N TYR A 47 -17.34 -19.53 -22.10
CA TYR A 47 -17.42 -20.98 -22.25
C TYR A 47 -18.06 -21.71 -21.05
N GLY A 48 -18.47 -20.98 -20.01
CA GLY A 48 -19.16 -21.54 -18.84
C GLY A 48 -18.31 -22.54 -18.05
N LEU A 49 -17.00 -22.39 -18.07
CA LEU A 49 -16.06 -23.39 -17.56
C LEU A 49 -16.11 -23.54 -16.02
N GLY A 50 -16.60 -22.53 -15.29
CA GLY A 50 -16.79 -22.60 -13.83
C GLY A 50 -15.49 -22.61 -13.02
N TRP A 51 -14.42 -21.98 -13.51
CA TRP A 51 -13.10 -21.97 -12.84
C TRP A 51 -13.01 -20.89 -11.76
N ASP A 52 -14.06 -20.09 -11.60
CA ASP A 52 -14.07 -18.87 -10.80
C ASP A 52 -13.76 -19.15 -9.32
N ASP A 53 -14.36 -20.20 -8.74
CA ASP A 53 -14.15 -20.58 -7.33
C ASP A 53 -12.72 -21.06 -7.03
N LYS A 54 -12.05 -21.69 -8.01
CA LYS A 54 -10.66 -22.17 -7.83
C LYS A 54 -9.65 -21.05 -7.91
N ILE A 55 -9.96 -19.98 -8.63
CA ILE A 55 -9.07 -18.83 -8.83
C ILE A 55 -9.21 -17.82 -7.69
N TYR A 56 -10.39 -17.70 -7.06
CA TYR A 56 -10.60 -16.79 -5.94
C TYR A 56 -9.68 -17.04 -4.74
N PHE A 57 -9.32 -18.29 -4.46
CA PHE A 57 -8.35 -18.60 -3.42
C PHE A 57 -7.00 -17.88 -3.62
N LEU A 58 -6.52 -17.78 -4.87
CA LEU A 58 -5.25 -17.10 -5.17
C LEU A 58 -5.35 -15.58 -4.92
N ARG A 59 -6.49 -14.97 -5.28
CA ARG A 59 -6.80 -13.58 -4.95
C ARG A 59 -6.82 -13.37 -3.44
N ASP A 60 -7.48 -14.26 -2.71
CA ASP A 60 -7.66 -14.11 -1.27
C ASP A 60 -6.33 -14.28 -0.52
N ILE A 61 -5.47 -15.22 -0.93
CA ILE A 61 -4.09 -15.30 -0.42
C ILE A 61 -3.35 -13.99 -0.68
N PHE A 62 -3.38 -13.50 -1.93
CA PHE A 62 -2.67 -12.27 -2.29
C PHE A 62 -3.14 -11.07 -1.47
N LEU A 63 -4.46 -10.88 -1.33
CA LEU A 63 -5.02 -9.80 -0.52
C LEU A 63 -4.67 -9.96 0.96
N ASN A 64 -4.68 -11.19 1.49
CA ASN A 64 -4.29 -11.45 2.89
C ASN A 64 -2.80 -11.17 3.13
N LEU A 65 -1.93 -11.47 2.16
CA LEU A 65 -0.50 -11.13 2.20
C LEU A 65 -0.29 -9.61 2.18
N VAL A 66 -1.02 -8.87 1.35
CA VAL A 66 -0.94 -7.40 1.34
C VAL A 66 -1.44 -6.83 2.67
N LYS A 67 -2.59 -7.30 3.17
CA LYS A 67 -3.18 -6.84 4.44
C LYS A 67 -2.28 -7.09 5.65
N SER A 68 -1.61 -8.24 5.71
CA SER A 68 -0.74 -8.60 6.85
C SER A 68 0.48 -7.68 6.96
N ILE A 69 0.93 -7.09 5.85
CA ILE A 69 2.08 -6.18 5.80
C ILE A 69 1.67 -4.75 6.16
N ILE A 70 0.48 -4.31 5.73
CA ILE A 70 0.05 -2.91 5.85
C ILE A 70 0.10 -2.43 7.30
N ALA A 71 -0.44 -3.19 8.25
CA ALA A 71 -0.53 -2.76 9.64
C ALA A 71 0.85 -2.53 10.32
N PRO A 72 1.79 -3.51 10.32
CA PRO A 72 3.14 -3.30 10.85
C PRO A 72 3.93 -2.22 10.13
N LEU A 73 3.79 -2.15 8.79
CA LEU A 73 4.52 -1.18 7.97
C LEU A 73 4.06 0.24 8.27
N ILE A 74 2.76 0.52 8.30
CA ILE A 74 2.22 1.86 8.60
C ILE A 74 2.60 2.27 10.02
N PHE A 75 2.43 1.38 11.00
CA PHE A 75 2.78 1.68 12.39
C PHE A 75 4.26 2.06 12.54
N SER A 76 5.16 1.20 12.05
CA SER A 76 6.60 1.42 12.18
C SER A 76 7.07 2.67 11.42
N THR A 77 6.59 2.89 10.19
CA THR A 77 6.99 4.03 9.36
C THR A 77 6.54 5.37 9.94
N ILE A 78 5.32 5.45 10.49
CA ILE A 78 4.83 6.67 11.15
C ILE A 78 5.65 6.96 12.41
N VAL A 79 5.92 5.94 13.23
CA VAL A 79 6.71 6.11 14.46
C VAL A 79 8.11 6.61 14.14
N VAL A 80 8.78 5.99 13.17
CA VAL A 80 10.13 6.42 12.72
C VAL A 80 10.08 7.82 12.11
N GLY A 81 9.09 8.10 11.27
CA GLY A 81 8.95 9.39 10.57
C GLY A 81 8.71 10.57 11.52
N ILE A 82 7.94 10.38 12.59
CA ILE A 82 7.64 11.44 13.56
C ILE A 82 8.73 11.53 14.64
N ALA A 83 9.14 10.40 15.21
CA ALA A 83 10.08 10.40 16.34
C ALA A 83 11.55 10.62 15.93
N GLY A 84 11.92 10.38 14.67
CA GLY A 84 13.28 10.60 14.17
C GLY A 84 13.66 12.08 14.01
N GLY A 85 12.69 12.98 13.89
CA GLY A 85 12.93 14.40 13.58
C GLY A 85 13.28 15.30 14.78
N GLY A 86 13.16 14.81 16.02
CA GLY A 86 13.50 15.51 17.26
C GLY A 86 12.68 16.78 17.61
N ASP A 87 12.01 17.40 16.64
CA ASP A 87 11.25 18.64 16.79
C ASP A 87 9.76 18.41 16.51
N LEU A 88 9.02 18.07 17.57
CA LEU A 88 7.57 17.85 17.52
C LEU A 88 6.79 19.08 17.02
N LYS A 89 7.30 20.30 17.25
CA LYS A 89 6.65 21.53 16.76
C LYS A 89 6.77 21.66 15.25
N LYS A 90 7.92 21.28 14.68
CA LYS A 90 8.08 21.22 13.21
C LYS A 90 7.20 20.14 12.61
N VAL A 91 7.15 18.95 13.20
CA VAL A 91 6.29 17.85 12.72
C VAL A 91 4.82 18.27 12.69
N GLY A 92 4.30 18.89 13.76
CA GLY A 92 2.92 19.38 13.78
C GLY A 92 2.63 20.44 12.73
N ARG A 93 3.57 21.37 12.48
CA ARG A 93 3.43 22.40 11.44
C ARG A 93 3.43 21.82 10.03
N ILE A 94 4.28 20.84 9.77
CA ILE A 94 4.32 20.13 8.49
C ILE A 94 3.02 19.33 8.34
N GLY A 95 2.58 18.62 9.39
CA GLY A 95 1.32 17.87 9.39
C GLY A 95 0.10 18.74 9.08
N ALA A 96 -0.02 19.93 9.69
CA ALA A 96 -1.11 20.85 9.41
C ALA A 96 -1.09 21.36 7.95
N LYS A 97 0.09 21.69 7.42
CA LYS A 97 0.25 22.05 5.99
C LYS A 97 -0.12 20.88 5.07
N SER A 98 0.28 19.67 5.42
CA SER A 98 -0.05 18.45 4.69
C SER A 98 -1.55 18.15 4.72
N LEU A 99 -2.24 18.37 5.85
CA LEU A 99 -3.67 18.16 5.94
C LEU A 99 -4.45 19.15 5.07
N PHE A 100 -4.06 20.43 5.10
CA PHE A 100 -4.65 21.44 4.22
C PHE A 100 -4.39 21.11 2.74
N TYR A 101 -3.16 20.71 2.39
CA TYR A 101 -2.83 20.26 1.04
C TYR A 101 -3.63 19.02 0.62
N PHE A 102 -3.74 18.02 1.51
CA PHE A 102 -4.49 16.80 1.27
C PHE A 102 -5.97 17.09 1.01
N GLU A 103 -6.61 17.93 1.84
CA GLU A 103 -8.01 18.31 1.71
C GLU A 103 -8.28 19.00 0.36
N VAL A 104 -7.46 19.99 0.00
CA VAL A 104 -7.61 20.72 -1.28
C VAL A 104 -7.43 19.78 -2.47
N VAL A 105 -6.38 18.95 -2.46
CA VAL A 105 -6.10 18.03 -3.57
C VAL A 105 -7.15 16.93 -3.68
N THR A 106 -7.62 16.36 -2.57
CA THR A 106 -8.69 15.35 -2.60
C THR A 106 -10.03 15.95 -3.02
N THR A 107 -10.38 17.16 -2.57
CA THR A 107 -11.59 17.84 -3.04
C THR A 107 -11.57 18.06 -4.55
N LEU A 108 -10.45 18.56 -5.09
CA LEU A 108 -10.28 18.73 -6.53
C LEU A 108 -10.34 17.38 -7.27
N ALA A 109 -9.69 16.35 -6.75
CA ALA A 109 -9.72 15.01 -7.33
C ALA A 109 -11.14 14.41 -7.33
N LEU A 110 -11.92 14.61 -6.26
CA LEU A 110 -13.31 14.18 -6.16
C LEU A 110 -14.21 14.91 -7.16
N ILE A 111 -14.03 16.22 -7.34
CA ILE A 111 -14.79 17.00 -8.34
C ILE A 111 -14.52 16.46 -9.74
N ILE A 112 -13.25 16.29 -10.11
CA ILE A 112 -12.86 15.77 -11.43
C ILE A 112 -13.39 14.34 -11.61
N GLY A 113 -13.21 13.48 -10.61
CA GLY A 113 -13.70 12.10 -10.65
C GLY A 113 -15.21 12.02 -10.81
N LEU A 114 -15.97 12.87 -10.10
CA LEU A 114 -17.42 12.95 -10.20
C LEU A 114 -17.87 13.44 -11.57
N LEU A 115 -17.21 14.44 -12.14
CA LEU A 115 -17.51 14.93 -13.49
C LEU A 115 -17.28 13.84 -14.55
N VAL A 116 -16.14 13.15 -14.48
CA VAL A 116 -15.80 12.06 -15.42
C VAL A 116 -16.78 10.91 -15.29
N VAL A 117 -17.12 10.48 -14.06
CA VAL A 117 -18.08 9.40 -13.83
C VAL A 117 -19.49 9.80 -14.30
N ASN A 118 -19.92 11.04 -14.06
CA ASN A 118 -21.23 11.50 -14.50
C ASN A 118 -21.33 11.59 -16.03
N PHE A 119 -20.22 11.92 -16.70
CA PHE A 119 -20.17 12.02 -18.16
C PHE A 119 -20.00 10.65 -18.85
N MET A 120 -19.03 9.85 -18.43
CA MET A 120 -18.76 8.53 -19.04
C MET A 120 -19.77 7.46 -18.60
N GLN A 121 -20.48 7.70 -17.49
CA GLN A 121 -21.44 6.78 -16.87
C GLN A 121 -20.94 5.33 -16.83
N PRO A 122 -19.73 5.06 -16.31
CA PRO A 122 -19.16 3.72 -16.29
C PRO A 122 -20.06 2.82 -15.43
N GLY A 123 -20.72 1.85 -16.06
CA GLY A 123 -21.64 0.93 -15.40
C GLY A 123 -23.02 0.83 -16.04
N THR A 124 -23.40 1.75 -16.95
CA THR A 124 -24.62 1.59 -17.75
C THR A 124 -24.52 0.31 -18.59
N GLY A 125 -25.38 -0.66 -18.33
CA GLY A 125 -25.38 -1.98 -18.99
C GLY A 125 -24.71 -3.11 -18.19
N VAL A 126 -24.16 -2.85 -16.99
CA VAL A 126 -23.71 -3.92 -16.08
C VAL A 126 -24.93 -4.49 -15.35
N THR A 127 -25.47 -5.60 -15.84
CA THR A 127 -26.52 -6.36 -15.14
C THR A 127 -25.88 -7.16 -14.00
N LEU A 128 -25.86 -6.57 -12.81
CA LEU A 128 -25.62 -7.32 -11.58
C LEU A 128 -26.90 -8.08 -11.24
N ASP A 129 -26.99 -9.34 -11.68
CA ASP A 129 -28.15 -10.18 -11.36
C ASP A 129 -28.23 -10.37 -9.83
N PRO A 130 -29.30 -9.88 -9.17
CA PRO A 130 -29.44 -9.91 -7.71
C PRO A 130 -29.48 -11.32 -7.14
N ASN A 131 -29.87 -12.31 -7.95
CA ASN A 131 -30.04 -13.70 -7.50
C ASN A 131 -28.72 -14.48 -7.48
N THR A 132 -27.71 -14.06 -8.25
CA THR A 132 -26.37 -14.67 -8.27
C THR A 132 -25.33 -13.90 -7.44
N ASN A 133 -25.62 -12.66 -7.02
CA ASN A 133 -24.67 -11.76 -6.35
C ASN A 133 -25.11 -11.29 -4.95
N THR A 134 -25.85 -12.11 -4.21
CA THR A 134 -26.36 -11.80 -2.86
C THR A 134 -25.25 -11.41 -1.85
N GLY A 135 -24.03 -11.94 -2.01
CA GLY A 135 -22.86 -11.55 -1.21
C GLY A 135 -22.31 -10.15 -1.50
N ALA A 136 -22.39 -9.68 -2.75
CA ALA A 136 -21.91 -8.34 -3.12
C ALA A 136 -22.89 -7.24 -2.68
N ILE A 137 -24.20 -7.49 -2.82
CA ILE A 137 -25.26 -6.53 -2.49
C ILE A 137 -25.37 -6.33 -0.97
N SER A 138 -25.20 -7.40 -0.19
CA SER A 138 -25.22 -7.32 1.29
C SER A 138 -24.03 -6.55 1.87
N ASN A 139 -22.87 -6.53 1.20
CA ASN A 139 -21.72 -5.72 1.62
C ASN A 139 -21.89 -4.24 1.29
N ILE A 140 -22.61 -3.91 0.21
CA ILE A 140 -22.92 -2.52 -0.15
C ILE A 140 -23.89 -1.90 0.89
N GLN A 141 -24.90 -2.65 1.34
CA GLN A 141 -25.86 -2.19 2.35
C GLN A 141 -25.23 -1.95 3.74
N LYS A 142 -24.10 -2.59 4.06
CA LYS A 142 -23.33 -2.32 5.29
C LYS A 142 -22.56 -1.00 5.27
N THR A 143 -22.48 -0.34 4.10
CA THR A 143 -21.86 0.98 3.94
C THR A 143 -22.91 2.08 4.12
N ALA A 144 -23.68 2.01 5.21
CA ALA A 144 -24.53 3.12 5.59
C ALA A 144 -23.64 4.34 5.91
N PRO A 145 -24.08 5.57 5.60
CA PRO A 145 -23.31 6.77 5.92
C PRO A 145 -23.09 6.82 7.43
N LYS A 146 -21.83 6.60 7.86
CA LYS A 146 -21.45 6.78 9.26
C LYS A 146 -21.74 8.22 9.65
N SER A 147 -22.38 8.42 10.80
CA SER A 147 -22.59 9.77 11.33
C SER A 147 -21.24 10.45 11.57
N PHE A 148 -21.18 11.77 11.50
CA PHE A 148 -19.95 12.53 11.75
C PHE A 148 -19.37 12.21 13.14
N THR A 149 -20.24 12.10 14.15
CA THR A 149 -19.86 11.73 15.52
C THR A 149 -19.30 10.31 15.60
N GLU A 150 -19.88 9.38 14.84
CA GLU A 150 -19.43 7.99 14.79
C GLU A 150 -18.06 7.89 14.10
N THR A 151 -17.84 8.69 13.06
CA THR A 151 -16.56 8.78 12.36
C THR A 151 -15.46 9.33 13.25
N ILE A 152 -15.73 10.39 14.02
CA ILE A 152 -14.76 10.93 14.99
C ILE A 152 -14.43 9.90 16.06
N THR A 153 -15.46 9.26 16.63
CA THR A 153 -15.25 8.22 17.66
C THR A 153 -14.43 7.06 17.11
N HIS A 154 -14.65 6.69 15.85
CA HIS A 154 -13.93 5.62 15.16
C HIS A 154 -12.46 5.95 14.85
N ILE A 155 -12.04 7.22 14.88
CA ILE A 155 -10.61 7.58 14.73
C ILE A 155 -9.79 7.02 15.90
N PHE A 156 -10.36 6.99 17.10
CA PHE A 156 -9.66 6.56 18.31
C PHE A 156 -9.96 5.08 18.60
N PRO A 157 -9.02 4.15 18.40
CA PRO A 157 -9.26 2.74 18.66
C PRO A 157 -9.45 2.48 20.16
N ALA A 158 -10.46 1.67 20.50
CA ALA A 158 -10.56 1.09 21.84
C ALA A 158 -9.42 0.10 22.14
N SER A 159 -8.90 -0.58 21.10
CA SER A 159 -7.77 -1.49 21.18
C SER A 159 -6.97 -1.48 19.88
N ILE A 160 -5.66 -1.27 19.98
CA ILE A 160 -4.75 -1.30 18.82
C ILE A 160 -4.68 -2.71 18.20
N ILE A 161 -4.77 -3.77 19.02
CA ILE A 161 -4.72 -5.15 18.54
C ILE A 161 -5.96 -5.46 17.70
N ASP A 162 -7.13 -4.99 18.12
CA ASP A 162 -8.37 -5.17 17.36
C ASP A 162 -8.34 -4.36 16.05
N ALA A 163 -7.82 -3.13 16.08
CA ALA A 163 -7.62 -2.30 14.89
C ALA A 163 -6.70 -2.97 13.86
N MET A 164 -5.58 -3.55 14.32
CA MET A 164 -4.65 -4.30 13.48
C MET A 164 -5.27 -5.59 12.94
N ALA A 165 -6.04 -6.32 13.75
CA ALA A 165 -6.71 -7.54 13.33
C ALA A 165 -7.79 -7.30 12.27
N LYS A 166 -8.54 -6.20 12.39
CA LYS A 166 -9.59 -5.79 11.44
C LYS A 166 -9.04 -5.06 10.22
N GLY A 167 -7.77 -4.64 10.24
CA GLY A 167 -7.14 -3.87 9.17
C GLY A 167 -7.68 -2.43 9.07
N ASP A 168 -8.07 -1.84 10.20
CA ASP A 168 -8.57 -0.47 10.25
C ASP A 168 -7.41 0.54 10.18
N VAL A 169 -7.07 0.93 8.96
CA VAL A 169 -5.94 1.82 8.67
C VAL A 169 -6.08 3.16 9.40
N LEU A 170 -7.30 3.72 9.50
CA LEU A 170 -7.53 5.02 10.12
C LEU A 170 -7.17 4.98 11.61
N GLN A 171 -7.62 3.95 12.31
CA GLN A 171 -7.31 3.72 13.72
C GLN A 171 -5.82 3.45 13.96
N ILE A 172 -5.19 2.64 13.10
CA ILE A 172 -3.76 2.34 13.19
C ILE A 172 -2.95 3.63 13.05
N VAL A 173 -3.27 4.48 12.06
CA VAL A 173 -2.59 5.77 11.84
C VAL A 173 -2.77 6.68 13.06
N ALA A 174 -3.99 6.86 13.55
CA ALA A 174 -4.28 7.74 14.68
C ALA A 174 -3.51 7.33 15.95
N PHE A 175 -3.53 6.04 16.29
CA PHE A 175 -2.75 5.51 17.40
C PHE A 175 -1.24 5.69 17.18
N SER A 176 -0.75 5.39 15.98
CA SER A 176 0.69 5.48 15.65
C SER A 176 1.21 6.91 15.82
N VAL A 177 0.43 7.92 15.43
CA VAL A 177 0.79 9.34 15.60
C VAL A 177 0.90 9.70 17.08
N LEU A 178 -0.10 9.33 17.89
CA LEU A 178 -0.10 9.58 19.35
C LEU A 178 1.08 8.86 20.03
N PHE A 179 1.30 7.59 19.68
CA PHE A 179 2.40 6.79 20.19
C PHE A 179 3.77 7.37 19.80
N ALA A 180 3.93 7.79 18.55
CA ALA A 180 5.17 8.41 18.08
C ALA A 180 5.50 9.72 18.82
N MET A 181 4.47 10.55 19.10
CA MET A 181 4.65 11.76 19.90
C MET A 181 5.09 11.43 21.33
N ALA A 182 4.53 10.38 21.95
CA ALA A 182 4.96 9.92 23.27
C ALA A 182 6.41 9.39 23.27
N VAL A 183 6.79 8.59 22.27
CA VAL A 183 8.16 8.09 22.09
C VAL A 183 9.15 9.26 21.91
N ALA A 184 8.79 10.26 21.10
CA ALA A 184 9.61 11.46 20.91
C ALA A 184 9.75 12.29 22.19
N ALA A 185 8.65 12.46 22.95
CA ALA A 185 8.65 13.20 24.21
C ALA A 185 9.49 12.54 25.32
N MET A 186 9.66 11.21 25.27
CA MET A 186 10.49 10.44 26.20
C MET A 186 12.01 10.61 25.99
N GLY A 187 12.43 11.24 24.87
CA GLY A 187 13.84 11.50 24.57
C GLY A 187 14.68 10.22 24.56
N GLU A 188 15.79 10.20 25.31
CA GLU A 188 16.71 9.06 25.40
C GLU A 188 16.02 7.76 25.84
N ARG A 189 15.00 7.83 26.70
CA ARG A 189 14.25 6.64 27.14
C ARG A 189 13.37 6.04 26.04
N GLY A 190 13.01 6.83 25.02
CA GLY A 190 12.25 6.36 23.86
C GLY A 190 13.11 5.67 22.79
N ARG A 191 14.44 5.81 22.85
CA ARG A 191 15.36 5.25 21.83
C ARG A 191 15.22 3.75 21.58
N PRO A 192 15.04 2.87 22.59
CA PRO A 192 14.86 1.45 22.33
C PRO A 192 13.64 1.14 21.46
N ILE A 193 12.53 1.83 21.72
CA ILE A 193 11.28 1.69 20.96
C ILE A 193 11.44 2.23 19.55
N TYR A 194 12.06 3.41 19.40
CA TYR A 194 12.38 3.97 18.10
C TYR A 194 13.22 3.00 17.25
N ARG A 195 14.30 2.45 17.80
CA ARG A 195 15.18 1.49 17.09
C ARG A 195 14.46 0.20 16.73
N ALA A 196 13.55 -0.28 17.59
CA ALA A 196 12.71 -1.44 17.29
C ALA A 196 11.78 -1.15 16.10
N CYS A 197 11.14 0.03 16.07
CA CYS A 197 10.29 0.45 14.96
C CYS A 197 11.09 0.67 13.66
N GLU A 198 12.29 1.23 13.75
CA GLU A 198 13.21 1.40 12.61
C GLU A 198 13.59 0.05 12.00
N SER A 199 13.99 -0.91 12.85
CA SER A 199 14.31 -2.27 12.42
C SER A 199 13.09 -2.95 11.80
N LEU A 200 11.91 -2.82 12.42
CA LEU A 200 10.66 -3.37 11.91
C LEU A 200 10.32 -2.80 10.53
N SER A 201 10.44 -1.49 10.34
CA SER A 201 10.19 -0.85 9.04
C SER A 201 11.13 -1.38 7.95
N GLN A 202 12.42 -1.52 8.25
CA GLN A 202 13.39 -2.08 7.31
C GLN A 202 13.10 -3.54 6.96
N VAL A 203 12.71 -4.36 7.95
CA VAL A 203 12.29 -5.74 7.71
C VAL A 203 11.05 -5.78 6.82
N MET A 204 10.06 -4.92 7.04
CA MET A 204 8.85 -4.86 6.21
C MET A 204 9.14 -4.37 4.78
N PHE A 205 10.07 -3.42 4.59
CA PHE A 205 10.52 -3.02 3.25
C PHE A 205 11.24 -4.16 2.52
N LYS A 206 12.09 -4.91 3.22
CA LYS A 206 12.76 -6.08 2.64
C LYS A 206 11.83 -7.27 2.40
N PHE A 207 10.73 -7.35 3.15
CA PHE A 207 9.69 -8.36 2.95
C PHE A 207 8.82 -8.06 1.71
N THR A 208 8.69 -6.79 1.34
CA THR A 208 7.87 -6.33 0.20
C THR A 208 8.64 -6.12 -1.10
N GLY A 209 9.93 -5.79 -1.03
CA GLY A 209 10.80 -5.56 -2.19
C GLY A 209 11.53 -6.80 -2.67
#